data_AF-A0A1X0Y896-F1
#
_entry.id   AF-A0A1X0Y896-F1
#
_cell.length_a   1.000
_cell.length_b   1.000
_cell.length_c   1.000
_cell.angle_alpha   90.00
_cell.angle_beta   90.00
_cell.angle_gamma   90.00
#
_symmetry.space_group_name_H-M   'P 1'
#
loop_
_entity.id
_entity.type
_entity.pdbx_description
1 polymer ?
#
loop_
_entity_poly.entity_id
_entity_poly.type
_entity_poly.pdbx_seq_one_letter_code
_entity_poly.pdbx_strand_id
1 'polypeptide(L)'
;MLFDKLAGFVERNIPGLVPEIEKTALFEFPFRAHEVVEQGMFSQDDLDHFFLPFPQVAIEDRATCTFFFDGEEKQVGLATPRTFIEVMAMDGGSDPEAFIGSPSSITPEMRQLARQEGLHQLAFGRLFSMELPGGNQNYKIAATVDRIVAINGKGQILGQMDSDEIHMMPGHEETARSVIGNIATAIEELMLLNNSPEYFIFETAPAKPRKIKRGRITRSPDRPRFVPLKPDEIRKTMGLKDESGQKGTRRPHERRRHWRVLKSERYTKKRGQRVLVEACWIGPSEAVVGKKRYRVRLDI
;
A
#
# COMPACT_ATOMS: atom_id res chain seq x y z
N MET A 1 -12.49 7.76 -0.25
CA MET A 1 -11.40 6.83 0.03
C MET A 1 -11.97 5.55 0.60
N LEU A 2 -11.46 4.41 0.14
CA LEU A 2 -11.86 3.07 0.60
C LEU A 2 -11.44 2.85 2.05
N PHE A 3 -10.32 3.46 2.49
CA PHE A 3 -9.93 3.50 3.90
C PHE A 3 -11.08 3.94 4.83
N ASP A 4 -11.81 5.00 4.44
CA ASP A 4 -12.90 5.54 5.27
C ASP A 4 -14.10 4.59 5.36
N LYS A 5 -14.25 3.68 4.39
CA LYS A 5 -15.30 2.65 4.38
C LYS A 5 -14.99 1.59 5.43
N LEU A 6 -13.75 1.10 5.49
CA LEU A 6 -13.32 0.20 6.57
C LEU A 6 -13.45 0.88 7.93
N ALA A 7 -12.99 2.12 8.05
CA ALA A 7 -13.04 2.87 9.30
C ALA A 7 -14.47 3.00 9.84
N GLY A 8 -15.43 3.34 8.97
CA GLY A 8 -16.85 3.40 9.33
C GLY A 8 -17.45 2.03 9.66
N PHE A 9 -17.00 0.96 9.00
CA PHE A 9 -17.42 -0.41 9.31
C PHE A 9 -16.90 -0.85 10.69
N VAL A 10 -15.61 -0.68 10.95
CA VAL A 10 -14.93 -1.08 12.19
C VAL A 10 -15.51 -0.38 13.40
N GLU A 11 -15.72 0.93 13.33
CA GLU A 11 -16.33 1.70 14.43
C GLU A 11 -17.70 1.19 14.87
N ARG A 12 -18.47 0.59 13.95
CA ARG A 12 -19.83 0.11 14.22
C ARG A 12 -19.89 -1.35 14.60
N ASN A 13 -19.13 -2.18 13.90
CA ASN A 13 -19.29 -3.62 13.95
C ASN A 13 -18.16 -4.33 14.69
N ILE A 14 -16.97 -3.73 14.76
CA ILE A 14 -15.79 -4.32 15.42
C ILE A 14 -15.04 -3.24 16.24
N PRO A 15 -15.67 -2.65 17.28
CA PRO A 15 -15.06 -1.53 18.01
C PRO A 15 -13.69 -1.85 18.64
N GLY A 16 -13.43 -3.14 18.93
CA GLY A 16 -12.14 -3.61 19.45
C GLY A 16 -10.96 -3.40 18.48
N LEU A 17 -11.22 -3.29 17.18
CA LEU A 17 -10.18 -3.07 16.15
C LEU A 17 -9.90 -1.58 15.90
N VAL A 18 -10.69 -0.66 16.47
CA VAL A 18 -10.51 0.79 16.31
C VAL A 18 -9.09 1.25 16.64
N PRO A 19 -8.44 0.82 17.75
CA PRO A 19 -7.09 1.27 18.07
C PRO A 19 -6.04 0.87 17.03
N GLU A 20 -6.22 -0.28 16.36
CA GLU A 20 -5.28 -0.76 15.35
C GLU A 20 -5.49 -0.02 14.02
N ILE A 21 -6.74 0.10 13.55
CA ILE A 21 -7.00 0.87 12.32
C ILE A 21 -6.57 2.35 12.46
N GLU A 22 -6.69 2.93 13.66
CA GLU A 22 -6.26 4.31 13.89
C GLU A 22 -4.75 4.50 13.72
N LYS A 23 -3.94 3.53 14.15
CA LYS A 23 -2.46 3.56 14.03
C LYS A 23 -1.96 3.32 12.61
N THR A 24 -2.82 2.80 11.73
CA THR A 24 -2.43 2.37 10.39
C THR A 24 -1.95 3.55 9.53
N ALA A 25 -0.73 3.47 8.98
CA ALA A 25 -0.20 4.47 8.05
C ALA A 25 -0.84 4.32 6.67
N LEU A 26 -1.54 5.36 6.18
CA LEU A 26 -2.21 5.32 4.88
C LEU A 26 -1.28 5.80 3.77
N PHE A 27 -0.86 4.87 2.92
CA PHE A 27 -0.20 5.12 1.66
C PHE A 27 -1.22 5.32 0.55
N GLU A 28 -1.02 6.35 -0.27
CA GLU A 28 -1.83 6.65 -1.44
C GLU A 28 -0.93 6.52 -2.67
N PHE A 29 -1.25 5.57 -3.54
CA PHE A 29 -0.51 5.31 -4.77
C PHE A 29 -1.25 6.00 -5.94
N PRO A 30 -0.66 7.05 -6.55
CA PRO A 30 -1.37 7.90 -7.51
C PRO A 30 -1.43 7.31 -8.94
N PHE A 31 -0.71 6.22 -9.18
CA PHE A 31 -0.60 5.49 -10.45
C PHE A 31 -1.32 4.15 -10.36
N ARG A 32 -1.56 3.49 -11.49
CA ARG A 32 -2.03 2.10 -11.49
C ARG A 32 -0.82 1.20 -11.25
N ALA A 33 -0.95 0.17 -10.42
CA ALA A 33 0.17 -0.70 -10.09
C ALA A 33 0.90 -1.23 -11.33
N HIS A 34 0.16 -1.68 -12.35
CA HIS A 34 0.72 -2.21 -13.59
C HIS A 34 1.38 -1.18 -14.52
N GLU A 35 1.25 0.12 -14.25
CA GLU A 35 1.97 1.17 -14.98
C GLU A 35 3.41 1.33 -14.48
N VAL A 36 3.71 0.84 -13.27
CA VAL A 36 5.02 1.04 -12.62
C VAL A 36 5.65 -0.24 -12.08
N VAL A 37 4.85 -1.30 -11.89
CA VAL A 37 5.29 -2.64 -11.53
C VAL A 37 5.17 -3.51 -12.77
N GLU A 38 6.30 -3.94 -13.29
CA GLU A 38 6.37 -4.90 -14.39
C GLU A 38 6.53 -6.33 -13.85
N GLN A 39 5.96 -7.30 -14.57
CA GLN A 39 6.13 -8.70 -14.21
C GLN A 39 7.63 -9.09 -14.23
N GLY A 40 8.11 -9.67 -13.14
CA GLY A 40 9.52 -10.04 -12.99
C GLY A 40 10.45 -8.89 -12.57
N MET A 41 9.89 -7.72 -12.20
CA MET A 41 10.67 -6.60 -11.66
C MET A 41 11.40 -6.95 -10.35
N PHE A 42 10.82 -7.84 -9.55
CA PHE A 42 11.38 -8.23 -8.25
C PHE A 42 11.89 -9.67 -8.25
N SER A 43 12.92 -9.91 -7.45
CA SER A 43 13.57 -11.20 -7.25
C SER A 43 13.20 -11.83 -5.89
N GLN A 44 13.59 -13.10 -5.68
CA GLN A 44 13.47 -13.73 -4.36
C GLN A 44 14.24 -12.96 -3.27
N ASP A 45 15.41 -12.38 -3.59
CA ASP A 45 16.16 -11.56 -2.63
C ASP A 45 15.36 -10.33 -2.20
N ASP A 46 14.58 -9.73 -3.11
CA ASP A 46 13.72 -8.59 -2.77
C ASP A 46 12.57 -9.00 -1.84
N LEU A 47 11.97 -10.19 -2.07
CA LEU A 47 10.91 -10.76 -1.23
C LEU A 47 11.45 -11.11 0.18
N ASP A 48 12.66 -11.68 0.26
CA ASP A 48 13.31 -12.06 1.52
C ASP A 48 13.68 -10.85 2.39
N HIS A 49 13.88 -9.69 1.76
CA HIS A 49 14.20 -8.43 2.44
C HIS A 49 13.04 -7.45 2.48
N PHE A 50 11.83 -7.86 2.08
CA PHE A 50 10.64 -7.02 2.17
C PHE A 50 10.35 -6.60 3.61
N PHE A 51 9.90 -5.37 3.81
CA PHE A 51 9.42 -4.90 5.11
C PHE A 51 8.32 -3.87 4.90
N LEU A 52 7.44 -3.73 5.89
CA LEU A 52 6.48 -2.63 5.92
C LEU A 52 7.17 -1.37 6.46
N PRO A 53 6.97 -0.19 5.82
CA PRO A 53 7.51 1.09 6.34
C PRO A 53 7.02 1.45 7.75
N PHE A 54 5.87 0.91 8.16
CA PHE A 54 5.30 0.99 9.50
C PHE A 54 4.72 -0.38 9.87
N PRO A 55 4.58 -0.73 11.16
CA PRO A 55 4.03 -2.03 11.55
C PRO A 55 2.62 -2.32 11.01
N GLN A 56 1.89 -1.25 10.65
CA GLN A 56 0.53 -1.31 10.10
C GLN A 56 0.42 -0.30 8.99
N VAL A 57 0.12 -0.78 7.80
CA VAL A 57 0.07 0.02 6.57
C VAL A 57 -1.24 -0.24 5.85
N ALA A 58 -1.88 0.81 5.36
CA ALA A 58 -2.97 0.72 4.39
C ALA A 58 -2.45 1.28 3.07
N ILE A 59 -2.69 0.59 1.97
CA ILE A 59 -2.27 0.94 0.63
C ILE A 59 -3.55 1.17 -0.15
N GLU A 60 -3.83 2.43 -0.48
CA GLU A 60 -4.97 2.79 -1.32
C GLU A 60 -4.47 3.20 -2.69
N ASP A 61 -4.84 2.40 -3.70
CA ASP A 61 -4.62 2.69 -5.10
C ASP A 61 -5.96 3.06 -5.76
N ARG A 62 -6.04 2.99 -7.10
CA ARG A 62 -7.28 3.31 -7.83
C ARG A 62 -8.35 2.23 -7.78
N ALA A 63 -7.99 1.01 -7.37
CA ALA A 63 -8.86 -0.16 -7.39
C ALA A 63 -9.34 -0.57 -5.99
N THR A 64 -8.42 -0.64 -5.03
CA THR A 64 -8.61 -1.24 -3.72
C THR A 64 -7.94 -0.43 -2.61
N CYS A 65 -8.26 -0.79 -1.36
CA CYS A 65 -7.46 -0.41 -0.22
C CYS A 65 -7.09 -1.66 0.58
N THR A 66 -5.81 -1.97 0.61
CA THR A 66 -5.26 -3.17 1.27
C THR A 66 -4.52 -2.77 2.54
N PHE A 67 -4.92 -3.37 3.65
CA PHE A 67 -4.31 -3.20 4.95
C PHE A 67 -3.39 -4.38 5.23
N PHE A 68 -2.21 -4.12 5.74
CA PHE A 68 -1.27 -5.10 6.24
C PHE A 68 -0.93 -4.83 7.70
N PHE A 69 -0.84 -5.91 8.47
CA PHE A 69 -0.42 -5.91 9.86
C PHE A 69 0.72 -6.93 9.99
N ASP A 70 1.90 -6.46 10.38
CA ASP A 70 2.99 -7.35 10.75
C ASP A 70 2.54 -8.25 11.92
N GLY A 71 2.85 -9.54 11.83
CA GLY A 71 2.65 -10.51 12.90
C GLY A 71 3.74 -10.41 13.98
N GLU A 72 4.89 -9.83 13.66
CA GLU A 72 6.03 -9.66 14.56
C GLU A 72 6.57 -8.21 14.52
N GLU A 73 7.19 -7.75 15.61
CA GLU A 73 7.80 -6.42 15.63
C GLU A 73 8.98 -6.36 14.63
N LYS A 74 8.94 -5.41 13.69
CA LYS A 74 9.97 -5.22 12.66
C LYS A 74 10.16 -6.47 11.77
N GLN A 75 9.04 -7.11 11.41
CA GLN A 75 9.04 -8.27 10.53
C GLN A 75 9.70 -7.97 9.18
N VAL A 76 10.64 -8.82 8.79
CA VAL A 76 11.34 -8.77 7.49
C VAL A 76 11.05 -10.05 6.73
N GLY A 77 10.97 -9.93 5.40
CA GLY A 77 10.66 -11.00 4.48
C GLY A 77 9.16 -11.26 4.37
N LEU A 78 8.80 -12.13 3.43
CA LEU A 78 7.44 -12.60 3.18
C LEU A 78 7.29 -14.10 3.45
N ALA A 79 8.11 -14.68 4.32
CA ALA A 79 8.02 -16.08 4.76
C ALA A 79 7.30 -16.25 6.11
N THR A 80 6.99 -15.14 6.79
CA THR A 80 6.31 -15.10 8.07
C THR A 80 4.89 -14.56 7.91
N PRO A 81 3.91 -15.05 8.69
CA PRO A 81 2.52 -14.66 8.50
C PRO A 81 2.28 -13.16 8.70
N ARG A 82 1.43 -12.57 7.87
CA ARG A 82 0.84 -11.23 8.04
C ARG A 82 -0.67 -11.31 7.93
N THR A 83 -1.35 -10.50 8.73
CA THR A 83 -2.81 -10.33 8.57
C THR A 83 -3.06 -9.28 7.49
N PHE A 84 -4.09 -9.48 6.69
CA PHE A 84 -4.55 -8.47 5.74
C PHE A 84 -6.04 -8.19 5.84
N ILE A 85 -6.42 -6.99 5.41
CA ILE A 85 -7.81 -6.62 5.10
C ILE A 85 -7.82 -5.96 3.74
N GLU A 86 -8.56 -6.51 2.79
CA GLU A 86 -8.80 -5.88 1.50
C GLU A 86 -10.17 -5.22 1.48
N VAL A 87 -10.23 -4.03 0.88
CA VAL A 87 -11.46 -3.27 0.66
C VAL A 87 -11.57 -2.95 -0.81
N MET A 88 -12.67 -3.35 -1.43
CA MET A 88 -12.92 -3.12 -2.84
C MET A 88 -14.33 -2.55 -3.05
N ALA A 89 -14.47 -1.59 -3.97
CA ALA A 89 -15.76 -1.14 -4.44
C ALA A 89 -16.34 -2.15 -5.45
N MET A 90 -17.58 -2.60 -5.23
CA MET A 90 -18.20 -3.63 -6.09
C MET A 90 -18.74 -3.08 -7.42
N ASP A 91 -18.71 -1.76 -7.62
CA ASP A 91 -19.17 -1.11 -8.84
C ASP A 91 -18.08 -1.01 -9.93
N GLY A 92 -16.92 -1.63 -9.69
CA GLY A 92 -15.75 -1.58 -10.57
C GLY A 92 -14.86 -0.35 -10.33
N GLY A 93 -15.10 0.39 -9.26
CA GLY A 93 -14.28 1.54 -8.87
C GLY A 93 -14.38 2.73 -9.83
N SER A 94 -13.58 3.76 -9.55
CA SER A 94 -13.48 4.94 -10.42
C SER A 94 -12.61 4.72 -11.66
N ASP A 95 -11.83 3.63 -11.69
CA ASP A 95 -10.87 3.32 -12.74
C ASP A 95 -10.96 1.85 -13.17
N PRO A 96 -11.83 1.51 -14.14
CA PRO A 96 -12.03 0.12 -14.56
C PRO A 96 -10.77 -0.55 -15.13
N GLU A 97 -9.85 0.23 -15.68
CA GLU A 97 -8.59 -0.27 -16.25
C GLU A 97 -7.58 -0.65 -15.17
N ALA A 98 -7.81 -0.29 -13.90
CA ALA A 98 -6.95 -0.68 -12.79
C ALA A 98 -6.97 -2.20 -12.50
N PHE A 99 -8.01 -2.92 -12.96
CA PHE A 99 -8.14 -4.37 -12.78
C PHE A 99 -7.61 -5.13 -14.01
N ILE A 100 -6.51 -5.88 -13.87
CA ILE A 100 -6.01 -6.77 -14.92
C ILE A 100 -6.64 -8.17 -14.76
N GLY A 101 -7.22 -8.70 -15.85
CA GLY A 101 -7.20 -10.15 -16.08
C GLY A 101 -8.34 -11.00 -15.52
N SER A 102 -9.49 -10.45 -15.10
CA SER A 102 -10.71 -11.27 -15.05
C SER A 102 -11.96 -10.46 -15.42
N PRO A 103 -12.79 -10.96 -16.36
CA PRO A 103 -14.11 -10.42 -16.56
C PRO A 103 -14.86 -10.62 -15.25
N SER A 104 -15.16 -9.54 -14.53
CA SER A 104 -15.93 -9.65 -13.31
C SER A 104 -17.19 -10.46 -13.61
N SER A 105 -17.42 -11.53 -12.85
CA SER A 105 -18.69 -12.26 -12.80
C SER A 105 -19.89 -11.36 -12.47
N ILE A 106 -19.63 -10.10 -12.11
CA ILE A 106 -20.57 -9.02 -11.91
C ILE A 106 -21.11 -8.51 -13.25
N THR A 107 -22.40 -8.74 -13.50
CA THR A 107 -23.09 -8.21 -14.68
C THR A 107 -23.18 -6.67 -14.64
N PRO A 108 -23.39 -5.99 -15.78
CA PRO A 108 -23.59 -4.53 -15.79
C PRO A 108 -24.68 -4.04 -14.85
N GLU A 109 -25.78 -4.81 -14.72
CA GLU A 109 -26.90 -4.51 -13.82
C GLU A 109 -26.45 -4.60 -12.35
N MET A 110 -25.68 -5.63 -12.00
CA MET A 110 -25.12 -5.77 -10.66
C MET A 110 -24.14 -4.62 -10.33
N ARG A 111 -23.33 -4.17 -11.31
CA ARG A 111 -22.46 -2.99 -11.12
C ARG A 111 -23.28 -1.71 -10.93
N GLN A 112 -24.36 -1.54 -11.69
CA GLN A 112 -25.24 -0.38 -11.53
C GLN A 112 -25.91 -0.37 -10.16
N LEU A 113 -26.42 -1.52 -9.70
CA LEU A 113 -26.96 -1.67 -8.35
C LEU A 113 -25.89 -1.39 -7.30
N ALA A 114 -24.68 -1.94 -7.48
CA ALA A 114 -23.55 -1.71 -6.60
C ALA A 114 -23.22 -0.21 -6.47
N ARG A 115 -23.27 0.52 -7.58
CA ARG A 115 -23.05 1.97 -7.60
C ARG A 115 -24.16 2.73 -6.86
N GLN A 116 -25.41 2.35 -7.10
CA GLN A 116 -26.58 3.02 -6.49
C GLN A 116 -26.60 2.85 -4.97
N GLU A 117 -26.34 1.62 -4.50
CA GLU A 117 -26.33 1.30 -3.07
C GLU A 117 -24.98 1.60 -2.40
N GLY A 118 -23.96 1.94 -3.18
CA GLY A 118 -22.58 2.15 -2.72
C GLY A 118 -22.02 0.89 -2.06
N LEU A 119 -22.07 -0.24 -2.76
CA LEU A 119 -21.65 -1.54 -2.24
C LEU A 119 -20.13 -1.70 -2.21
N HIS A 120 -19.62 -2.25 -1.11
CA HIS A 120 -18.20 -2.55 -0.91
C HIS A 120 -18.04 -3.96 -0.37
N GLN A 121 -16.97 -4.62 -0.78
CA GLN A 121 -16.53 -5.89 -0.23
C GLN A 121 -15.36 -5.64 0.72
N LEU A 122 -15.38 -6.32 1.87
CA LEU A 122 -14.27 -6.39 2.81
C LEU A 122 -13.82 -7.85 2.91
N ALA A 123 -12.58 -8.16 2.57
CA ALA A 123 -12.00 -9.49 2.73
C ALA A 123 -10.95 -9.48 3.84
N PHE A 124 -11.09 -10.35 4.82
CA PHE A 124 -10.17 -10.52 5.95
C PHE A 124 -9.40 -11.82 5.76
N GLY A 125 -8.10 -11.82 6.00
CA GLY A 125 -7.32 -13.03 5.82
C GLY A 125 -5.91 -12.93 6.34
N ARG A 126 -5.13 -13.98 6.02
CA ARG A 126 -3.73 -14.12 6.41
C ARG A 126 -2.90 -14.54 5.21
N LEU A 127 -1.81 -13.82 4.98
CA LEU A 127 -0.74 -14.19 4.07
C LEU A 127 0.29 -14.96 4.87
N PHE A 128 0.55 -16.22 4.53
CA PHE A 128 1.55 -17.06 5.19
C PHE A 128 2.90 -16.96 4.51
N SER A 129 2.93 -17.04 3.17
CA SER A 129 4.15 -16.82 2.41
C SER A 129 3.91 -16.31 0.99
N MET A 130 4.93 -15.64 0.45
CA MET A 130 5.04 -15.26 -0.96
C MET A 130 6.46 -15.54 -1.44
N GLU A 131 6.57 -16.44 -2.41
CA GLU A 131 7.85 -16.92 -2.95
C GLU A 131 7.87 -16.75 -4.47
N LEU A 132 9.05 -16.52 -5.03
CA LEU A 132 9.33 -16.54 -6.46
C LEU A 132 10.26 -17.72 -6.76
N PRO A 133 9.71 -18.89 -7.14
CA PRO A 133 10.52 -20.08 -7.42
C PRO A 133 11.52 -19.79 -8.54
N GLY A 134 12.74 -20.33 -8.42
CA GLY A 134 13.80 -20.09 -9.39
C GLY A 134 13.36 -20.36 -10.84
N GLY A 135 13.47 -19.33 -11.70
CA GLY A 135 13.09 -19.41 -13.12
C GLY A 135 11.63 -19.09 -13.44
N ASN A 136 10.77 -18.83 -12.44
CA ASN A 136 9.39 -18.40 -12.66
C ASN A 136 9.24 -16.86 -12.59
N GLN A 137 8.25 -16.36 -13.32
CA GLN A 137 7.81 -14.96 -13.27
C GLN A 137 6.55 -14.77 -12.41
N ASN A 138 5.96 -15.86 -11.91
CA ASN A 138 4.74 -15.84 -11.11
C ASN A 138 5.07 -16.23 -9.66
N TYR A 139 4.49 -15.48 -8.73
CA TYR A 139 4.60 -15.79 -7.31
C TYR A 139 3.83 -17.06 -6.95
N LYS A 140 4.42 -17.86 -6.06
CA LYS A 140 3.74 -18.89 -5.30
C LYS A 140 3.32 -18.25 -3.98
N ILE A 141 2.01 -18.10 -3.79
CA ILE A 141 1.43 -17.44 -2.62
C ILE A 141 0.69 -18.48 -1.77
N ALA A 142 1.03 -18.56 -0.49
CA ALA A 142 0.28 -19.30 0.51
C ALA A 142 -0.50 -18.29 1.36
N ALA A 143 -1.82 -18.28 1.23
CA ALA A 143 -2.70 -17.36 1.95
C ALA A 143 -4.07 -18.00 2.20
N THR A 144 -4.82 -17.43 3.13
CA THR A 144 -6.23 -17.78 3.40
C THR A 144 -7.08 -16.52 3.44
N VAL A 145 -8.31 -16.62 2.94
CA VAL A 145 -9.35 -15.60 3.12
C VAL A 145 -10.31 -16.15 4.19
N ASP A 146 -10.17 -15.64 5.40
CA ASP A 146 -10.89 -16.15 6.57
C ASP A 146 -12.36 -15.69 6.59
N ARG A 147 -12.65 -14.50 6.04
CA ARG A 147 -14.00 -13.93 6.02
C ARG A 147 -14.18 -12.90 4.91
N ILE A 148 -15.35 -12.87 4.29
CA ILE A 148 -15.78 -11.83 3.35
C ILE A 148 -17.05 -11.16 3.88
N VAL A 149 -17.12 -9.83 3.83
CA VAL A 149 -18.28 -9.04 4.27
C VAL A 149 -18.67 -8.06 3.17
N ALA A 150 -19.93 -8.10 2.74
CA ALA A 150 -20.51 -7.11 1.84
C ALA A 150 -21.25 -6.05 2.65
N ILE A 151 -20.94 -4.77 2.40
CA ILE A 151 -21.58 -3.64 3.07
C ILE A 151 -22.12 -2.62 2.05
N ASN A 152 -23.17 -1.89 2.43
CA ASN A 152 -23.69 -0.78 1.62
C ASN A 152 -22.99 0.56 1.93
N GLY A 153 -23.41 1.64 1.25
CA GLY A 153 -22.85 2.99 1.43
C GLY A 153 -23.07 3.56 2.84
N LYS A 154 -24.06 3.03 3.57
CA LYS A 154 -24.31 3.33 4.98
C LYS A 154 -23.49 2.44 5.92
N GLY A 155 -22.72 1.48 5.40
CA GLY A 155 -21.92 0.50 6.13
C GLY A 155 -22.74 -0.51 6.95
N GLN A 156 -23.98 -0.77 6.52
CA GLN A 156 -24.77 -1.89 7.00
C GLN A 156 -24.29 -3.16 6.31
N ILE A 157 -24.21 -4.26 7.07
CA ILE A 157 -23.86 -5.58 6.53
C ILE A 157 -25.05 -6.09 5.72
N LEU A 158 -24.81 -6.39 4.45
CA LEU A 158 -25.80 -7.01 3.56
C LEU A 158 -25.61 -8.52 3.48
N GLY A 159 -24.37 -8.98 3.64
CA GLY A 159 -24.01 -10.38 3.65
C GLY A 159 -22.63 -10.57 4.25
N GLN A 160 -22.39 -11.74 4.80
CA GLN A 160 -21.09 -12.16 5.29
C GLN A 160 -20.92 -13.65 5.04
N MET A 161 -19.69 -14.07 4.79
CA MET A 161 -19.32 -15.47 4.64
C MET A 161 -18.02 -15.70 5.40
N ASP A 162 -18.00 -16.70 6.28
CA ASP A 162 -16.78 -17.19 6.92
C ASP A 162 -16.07 -18.23 6.02
N SER A 163 -14.84 -18.63 6.35
CA SER A 163 -14.00 -19.51 5.52
C SER A 163 -14.73 -20.78 5.03
N ASP A 164 -15.47 -21.46 5.91
CA ASP A 164 -16.19 -22.68 5.55
C ASP A 164 -17.30 -22.41 4.53
N GLU A 165 -18.01 -21.29 4.68
CA GLU A 165 -19.08 -20.87 3.76
C GLU A 165 -18.50 -20.44 2.40
N ILE A 166 -17.34 -19.77 2.41
CA ILE A 166 -16.61 -19.40 1.20
C ILE A 166 -16.28 -20.66 0.40
N HIS A 167 -15.72 -21.70 1.03
CA HIS A 167 -15.36 -22.96 0.34
C HIS A 167 -16.55 -23.70 -0.29
N MET A 168 -17.76 -23.48 0.21
CA MET A 168 -18.98 -24.08 -0.34
C MET A 168 -19.56 -23.29 -1.53
N MET A 169 -19.10 -22.05 -1.77
CA MET A 169 -19.64 -21.19 -2.82
C MET A 169 -19.10 -21.61 -4.22
N PRO A 170 -19.96 -21.64 -5.25
CA PRO A 170 -19.50 -21.76 -6.64
C PRO A 170 -18.55 -20.58 -6.99
N GLY A 171 -17.40 -20.88 -7.58
CA GLY A 171 -16.41 -19.84 -7.94
C GLY A 171 -15.61 -19.27 -6.76
N HIS A 172 -15.62 -19.93 -5.60
CA HIS A 172 -14.85 -19.49 -4.43
C HIS A 172 -13.35 -19.39 -4.71
N GLU A 173 -12.78 -20.29 -5.51
CA GLU A 173 -11.36 -20.24 -5.88
C GLU A 173 -11.03 -18.95 -6.66
N GLU A 174 -11.91 -18.53 -7.58
CA GLU A 174 -11.71 -17.29 -8.35
C GLU A 174 -11.83 -16.07 -7.44
N THR A 175 -12.80 -16.07 -6.53
CA THR A 175 -12.98 -14.99 -5.54
C THR A 175 -11.75 -14.88 -4.63
N ALA A 176 -11.27 -15.99 -4.08
CA ALA A 176 -10.07 -16.03 -3.24
C ALA A 176 -8.82 -15.62 -4.02
N ARG A 177 -8.65 -16.12 -5.25
CA ARG A 177 -7.52 -15.72 -6.13
C ARG A 177 -7.55 -14.23 -6.45
N SER A 178 -8.72 -13.63 -6.68
CA SER A 178 -8.84 -12.19 -6.93
C SER A 178 -8.41 -11.38 -5.71
N VAL A 179 -8.86 -11.73 -4.50
CA VAL A 179 -8.41 -11.09 -3.26
C VAL A 179 -6.91 -11.24 -3.10
N ILE A 180 -6.38 -12.46 -3.22
CA ILE A 180 -4.95 -12.74 -3.07
C ILE A 180 -4.11 -12.02 -4.15
N GLY A 181 -4.65 -11.86 -5.36
CA GLY A 181 -4.03 -11.06 -6.42
C GLY A 181 -3.87 -9.60 -6.01
N ASN A 182 -4.93 -8.97 -5.49
CA ASN A 182 -4.87 -7.59 -4.99
C ASN A 182 -3.87 -7.44 -3.84
N ILE A 183 -3.79 -8.46 -2.95
CA ILE A 183 -2.78 -8.51 -1.88
C ILE A 183 -1.36 -8.55 -2.45
N ALA A 184 -1.11 -9.37 -3.47
CA ALA A 184 0.20 -9.46 -4.13
C ALA A 184 0.59 -8.12 -4.78
N THR A 185 -0.35 -7.50 -5.50
CA THR A 185 -0.14 -6.20 -6.15
C THR A 185 0.20 -5.11 -5.14
N ALA A 186 -0.51 -5.04 -4.01
CA ALA A 186 -0.20 -4.07 -2.96
C ALA A 186 1.20 -4.30 -2.34
N ILE A 187 1.64 -5.56 -2.22
CA ILE A 187 3.02 -5.87 -1.79
C ILE A 187 4.04 -5.38 -2.83
N GLU A 188 3.79 -5.61 -4.11
CA GLU A 188 4.66 -5.14 -5.20
C GLU A 188 4.80 -3.62 -5.21
N GLU A 189 3.72 -2.88 -4.96
CA GLU A 189 3.73 -1.42 -4.82
C GLU A 189 4.64 -0.95 -3.67
N LEU A 190 4.61 -1.62 -2.52
CA LEU A 190 5.55 -1.35 -1.43
C LEU A 190 6.97 -1.83 -1.74
N MET A 191 7.13 -2.91 -2.51
CA MET A 191 8.45 -3.37 -2.97
C MET A 191 9.10 -2.35 -3.89
N LEU A 192 8.33 -1.67 -4.74
CA LEU A 192 8.82 -0.56 -5.55
C LEU A 192 9.45 0.51 -4.66
N LEU A 193 8.77 0.89 -3.57
CA LEU A 193 9.31 1.84 -2.61
C LEU A 193 10.58 1.30 -1.92
N ASN A 194 10.56 0.03 -1.47
CA ASN A 194 11.68 -0.60 -0.76
C ASN A 194 12.95 -0.72 -1.62
N ASN A 195 12.80 -0.93 -2.93
CA ASN A 195 13.91 -1.22 -3.83
C ASN A 195 14.35 -0.04 -4.71
N SER A 196 13.47 0.95 -4.93
CA SER A 196 13.78 2.09 -5.79
C SER A 196 14.24 3.30 -4.97
N PRO A 197 15.55 3.64 -4.96
CA PRO A 197 16.07 4.74 -4.14
C PRO A 197 15.68 6.12 -4.66
N GLU A 198 15.08 6.22 -5.85
CA GLU A 198 14.59 7.46 -6.43
C GLU A 198 13.23 7.91 -5.88
N TYR A 199 12.45 7.00 -5.29
CA TYR A 199 11.18 7.33 -4.66
C TYR A 199 11.40 7.63 -3.18
N PHE A 200 10.91 8.79 -2.75
CA PHE A 200 10.87 9.20 -1.36
C PHE A 200 9.45 9.04 -0.82
N ILE A 201 9.34 8.79 0.49
CA ILE A 201 8.05 8.82 1.18
C ILE A 201 7.70 10.27 1.49
N PHE A 202 6.72 10.81 0.78
CA PHE A 202 6.21 12.16 0.97
C PHE A 202 4.95 12.14 1.84
N GLU A 203 5.06 12.66 3.06
CA GLU A 203 3.94 12.80 3.98
C GLU A 203 3.18 14.10 3.69
N THR A 204 1.86 13.98 3.49
CA THR A 204 0.92 15.10 3.44
C THR A 204 -0.06 14.98 4.61
N ALA A 205 -0.14 16.01 5.44
CA ALA A 205 -1.05 16.06 6.59
C ALA A 205 -1.81 17.40 6.63
N PRO A 206 -2.99 17.49 7.27
CA PRO A 206 -3.61 18.78 7.54
C PRO A 206 -2.71 19.59 8.51
N ALA A 207 -2.51 20.88 8.23
CA ALA A 207 -1.73 21.76 9.11
C ALA A 207 -2.40 21.94 10.49
N LYS A 208 -3.72 21.81 10.55
CA LYS A 208 -4.53 21.86 11.77
C LYS A 208 -5.49 20.66 11.78
N PRO A 209 -5.04 19.48 12.24
CA PRO A 209 -5.89 18.30 12.30
C PRO A 209 -7.09 18.54 13.23
N ARG A 210 -8.26 18.03 12.84
CA ARG A 210 -9.44 18.06 13.71
C ARG A 210 -9.24 17.12 14.90
N LYS A 211 -9.70 17.52 16.08
CA LYS A 211 -9.69 16.63 17.25
C LYS A 211 -10.67 15.48 17.02
N ILE A 212 -10.16 14.26 17.09
CA ILE A 212 -10.97 13.05 16.92
C ILE A 212 -11.75 12.79 18.21
N LYS A 213 -13.00 12.34 18.06
CA LYS A 213 -13.82 11.92 19.21
C LYS A 213 -13.33 10.57 19.72
N ARG A 214 -13.43 10.32 21.02
CA ARG A 214 -13.08 9.02 21.61
C ARG A 214 -13.84 7.88 20.91
N GLY A 215 -13.13 6.80 20.56
CA GLY A 215 -13.71 5.64 19.87
C GLY A 215 -13.98 5.86 18.38
N ARG A 216 -13.38 6.88 17.76
CA ARG A 216 -13.44 7.12 16.31
C ARG A 216 -12.06 7.02 15.69
N ILE A 217 -12.04 6.64 14.42
CA ILE A 217 -10.87 6.57 13.55
C ILE A 217 -10.79 7.88 12.76
N THR A 218 -9.60 8.47 12.68
CA THR A 218 -9.31 9.65 11.87
C THR A 218 -9.56 9.34 10.40
N ARG A 219 -10.45 10.12 9.79
CA ARG A 219 -10.78 9.98 8.37
C ARG A 219 -9.63 10.46 7.48
N SER A 220 -9.60 9.95 6.26
CA SER A 220 -8.54 10.22 5.28
C SER A 220 -8.20 11.71 5.07
N PRO A 221 -9.13 12.69 5.08
CA PRO A 221 -8.76 14.10 4.88
C PRO A 221 -8.10 14.74 6.11
N ASP A 222 -8.25 14.14 7.29
CA ASP A 222 -7.74 14.67 8.56
C ASP A 222 -6.48 13.93 9.05
N ARG A 223 -6.02 12.91 8.33
CA ARG A 223 -4.87 12.09 8.72
C ARG A 223 -3.66 12.34 7.82
N PRO A 224 -2.44 12.01 8.30
CA PRO A 224 -1.27 11.93 7.43
C PRO A 224 -1.47 10.87 6.34
N ARG A 225 -1.15 11.23 5.10
CA ARG A 225 -1.12 10.35 3.93
C ARG A 225 0.32 10.29 3.40
N PHE A 226 0.77 9.11 3.04
CA PHE A 226 2.12 8.85 2.56
C PHE A 226 2.08 8.55 1.07
N VAL A 227 2.81 9.31 0.26
CA VAL A 227 2.80 9.16 -1.20
C VAL A 227 4.24 8.92 -1.65
N PRO A 228 4.52 7.84 -2.40
CA PRO A 228 5.83 7.67 -3.03
C PRO A 228 5.97 8.68 -4.17
N LEU A 229 6.94 9.58 -4.08
CA LEU A 229 7.19 10.61 -5.10
C LEU A 229 8.67 10.74 -5.43
N LYS A 230 8.99 11.10 -6.67
CA LYS A 230 10.34 11.49 -7.09
C LYS A 230 10.66 12.93 -6.65
N PRO A 231 11.93 13.32 -6.53
CA PRO A 231 12.32 14.65 -6.06
C PRO A 231 11.67 15.83 -6.79
N ASP A 232 11.55 15.75 -8.12
CA ASP A 232 10.97 16.84 -8.92
C ASP A 232 9.47 17.02 -8.65
N GLU A 233 8.76 15.91 -8.42
CA GLU A 233 7.34 15.92 -8.05
C GLU A 233 7.14 16.49 -6.64
N ILE A 234 8.05 16.18 -5.71
CA ILE A 234 8.05 16.74 -4.35
C ILE A 234 8.24 18.25 -4.41
N ARG A 235 9.25 18.74 -5.14
CA ARG A 235 9.51 20.18 -5.29
C ARG A 235 8.31 20.91 -5.87
N LYS A 236 7.74 20.36 -6.95
CA LYS A 236 6.53 20.89 -7.58
C LYS A 236 5.37 20.97 -6.59
N THR A 237 5.16 19.92 -5.80
CA THR A 237 4.06 19.84 -4.80
C THR A 237 4.25 20.82 -3.65
N MET A 238 5.49 21.01 -3.19
CA MET A 238 5.84 21.95 -2.13
C MET A 238 5.96 23.41 -2.62
N GLY A 239 5.88 23.66 -3.93
CA GLY A 239 6.10 24.99 -4.51
C GLY A 239 7.55 25.48 -4.38
N LEU A 240 8.50 24.56 -4.25
CA LEU A 240 9.93 24.88 -4.20
C LEU A 240 10.41 25.21 -5.59
N LYS A 241 11.23 26.27 -5.72
CA LYS A 241 11.87 26.57 -7.00
C LYS A 241 12.91 25.49 -7.29
N ASP A 242 12.94 25.02 -8.53
CA ASP A 242 14.03 24.16 -8.98
C ASP A 242 15.34 24.93 -8.84
N GLU A 243 16.19 24.50 -7.91
CA GLU A 243 17.53 25.05 -7.78
C GLU A 243 18.46 24.55 -8.91
N SER A 244 17.93 23.91 -9.96
CA SER A 244 18.65 23.32 -11.10
C SER A 244 19.52 24.33 -11.88
N GLY A 245 19.44 25.62 -11.56
CA GLY A 245 20.23 26.70 -12.19
C GLY A 245 21.63 26.99 -11.63
N GLN A 246 22.07 26.45 -10.49
CA GLN A 246 23.44 26.70 -9.99
C GLN A 246 24.46 25.82 -10.71
N LYS A 247 24.87 26.24 -11.90
CA LYS A 247 26.00 25.69 -12.65
C LYS A 247 27.30 25.97 -11.89
N GLY A 248 27.87 24.97 -11.19
CA GLY A 248 29.24 25.13 -10.68
C GLY A 248 29.78 24.05 -9.75
N THR A 249 28.96 23.33 -8.99
CA THR A 249 29.45 22.35 -8.01
C THR A 249 28.82 20.97 -8.20
N ARG A 250 29.61 19.91 -8.03
CA ARG A 250 29.11 18.52 -8.01
C ARG A 250 28.08 18.41 -6.89
N ARG A 251 26.79 18.35 -7.25
CA ARG A 251 25.72 18.17 -6.29
C ARG A 251 25.64 16.71 -5.83
N PRO A 252 25.39 16.46 -4.54
CA PRO A 252 25.05 15.11 -4.07
C PRO A 252 23.85 14.56 -4.85
N HIS A 253 23.86 13.27 -5.15
CA HIS A 253 22.71 12.61 -5.76
C HIS A 253 21.65 12.31 -4.69
N GLU A 254 20.46 12.87 -4.87
CA GLU A 254 19.31 12.61 -3.99
C GLU A 254 18.88 11.15 -4.07
N ARG A 255 18.58 10.57 -2.92
CA ARG A 255 18.18 9.17 -2.82
C ARG A 255 17.55 8.88 -1.46
N ARG A 256 16.62 7.94 -1.42
CA ARG A 256 16.16 7.30 -0.19
C ARG A 256 17.26 6.38 0.38
N ARG A 257 17.16 6.10 1.68
CA ARG A 257 17.96 5.08 2.34
C ARG A 257 17.68 3.72 1.70
N HIS A 258 18.72 3.01 1.29
CA HIS A 258 18.58 1.70 0.63
C HIS A 258 19.82 0.85 0.84
N TRP A 259 19.65 -0.46 0.68
CA TRP A 259 20.76 -1.40 0.67
C TRP A 259 21.45 -1.44 -0.69
N ARG A 260 22.77 -1.55 -0.70
CA ARG A 260 23.55 -1.70 -1.93
C ARG A 260 24.64 -2.74 -1.76
N VAL A 261 24.70 -3.69 -2.70
CA VAL A 261 25.83 -4.61 -2.80
C VAL A 261 26.99 -3.92 -3.52
N LEU A 262 28.17 -3.92 -2.90
CA LEU A 262 29.38 -3.34 -3.45
C LEU A 262 29.98 -4.26 -4.51
N LYS A 263 29.54 -4.14 -5.77
CA LYS A 263 30.01 -5.00 -6.88
C LYS A 263 31.32 -4.55 -7.55
N SER A 264 31.65 -3.25 -7.45
CA SER A 264 32.79 -2.65 -8.15
C SER A 264 34.14 -3.13 -7.61
N GLU A 265 35.10 -3.31 -8.52
CA GLU A 265 36.47 -3.74 -8.21
C GLU A 265 37.22 -2.78 -7.30
N ARG A 266 36.83 -1.49 -7.28
CA ARG A 266 37.40 -0.47 -6.40
C ARG A 266 37.23 -0.78 -4.91
N TYR A 267 36.28 -1.65 -4.55
CA TYR A 267 36.00 -2.06 -3.19
C TYR A 267 36.78 -3.34 -2.83
N THR A 268 38.09 -3.38 -3.04
CA THR A 268 38.93 -4.59 -2.91
C THR A 268 38.72 -5.40 -1.61
N LYS A 269 38.44 -4.75 -0.47
CA LYS A 269 38.19 -5.42 0.82
C LYS A 269 36.72 -5.57 1.21
N LYS A 270 35.82 -4.94 0.46
CA LYS A 270 34.37 -4.92 0.76
C LYS A 270 33.51 -5.40 -0.41
N ARG A 271 34.13 -5.93 -1.47
CA ARG A 271 33.42 -6.40 -2.66
C ARG A 271 32.49 -7.55 -2.27
N GLY A 272 31.25 -7.50 -2.76
CA GLY A 272 30.19 -8.43 -2.38
C GLY A 272 29.50 -8.12 -1.05
N GLN A 273 30.03 -7.20 -0.23
CA GLN A 273 29.33 -6.79 0.99
C GLN A 273 28.12 -5.91 0.67
N ARG A 274 27.04 -6.14 1.41
CA ARG A 274 25.84 -5.30 1.42
C ARG A 274 26.07 -4.16 2.41
N VAL A 275 26.00 -2.92 1.94
CA VAL A 275 26.11 -1.73 2.78
C VAL A 275 24.82 -0.93 2.72
N LEU A 276 24.49 -0.31 3.85
CA LEU A 276 23.38 0.63 3.93
C LEU A 276 23.84 1.99 3.42
N VAL A 277 23.16 2.52 2.42
CA VAL A 277 23.41 3.86 1.90
C VAL A 277 22.42 4.80 2.57
N GLU A 278 22.95 5.79 3.30
CA GLU A 278 22.11 6.80 3.95
C GLU A 278 21.34 7.66 2.94
N ALA A 279 20.13 8.05 3.35
CA ALA A 279 19.28 8.95 2.59
C ALA A 279 19.97 10.31 2.36
N CYS A 280 19.69 10.93 1.22
CA CYS A 280 20.20 12.25 0.87
C CYS A 280 19.08 13.03 0.18
N TRP A 281 18.68 14.15 0.77
CA TRP A 281 17.70 15.09 0.23
C TRP A 281 18.33 16.47 0.15
N ILE A 282 18.06 17.21 -0.92
CA ILE A 282 18.57 18.57 -1.11
C ILE A 282 17.40 19.55 -1.10
N GLY A 283 17.36 20.37 -0.06
CA GLY A 283 16.34 21.38 0.16
C GLY A 283 15.62 21.21 1.49
N PRO A 284 14.58 22.02 1.75
CA PRO A 284 13.77 21.85 2.95
C PRO A 284 13.06 20.50 2.93
N SER A 285 13.12 19.77 4.04
CA SER A 285 12.41 18.50 4.21
C SER A 285 10.97 18.70 4.67
N GLU A 286 10.58 19.91 5.07
CA GLU A 286 9.24 20.25 5.53
C GLU A 286 8.77 21.59 4.97
N ALA A 287 7.48 21.70 4.66
CA ALA A 287 6.83 22.96 4.28
C ALA A 287 5.37 22.97 4.71
N VAL A 288 4.82 24.16 4.93
CA VAL A 288 3.39 24.37 5.10
C VAL A 288 2.89 25.21 3.94
N VAL A 289 1.95 24.68 3.15
CA VAL A 289 1.37 25.38 2.01
C VAL A 289 -0.15 25.36 2.17
N GLY A 290 -0.73 26.54 2.34
CA GLY A 290 -2.15 26.70 2.61
C GLY A 290 -2.57 25.98 3.90
N LYS A 291 -3.44 24.97 3.77
CA LYS A 291 -3.98 24.19 4.89
C LYS A 291 -3.27 22.85 5.09
N LYS A 292 -2.20 22.57 4.36
CA LYS A 292 -1.48 21.30 4.39
C LYS A 292 -0.05 21.49 4.87
N ARG A 293 0.44 20.52 5.63
CA ARG A 293 1.83 20.32 5.99
C ARG A 293 2.39 19.19 5.13
N TYR A 294 3.55 19.41 4.57
CA TYR A 294 4.30 18.48 3.75
C TYR A 294 5.61 18.12 4.42
N ARG A 295 6.01 16.85 4.33
CA ARG A 295 7.28 16.36 4.88
C ARG A 295 7.87 15.26 4.02
N VAL A 296 9.16 15.37 3.69
CA VAL A 296 9.96 14.29 3.10
C VAL A 296 10.47 13.42 4.25
N ARG A 297 10.05 12.15 4.30
CA ARG A 297 10.45 11.21 5.34
C ARG A 297 11.76 10.52 4.95
N LEU A 298 12.81 10.82 5.70
CA LEU A 298 14.16 10.25 5.53
C LEU A 298 14.49 9.23 6.63
N ASP A 299 13.61 9.14 7.63
CA ASP A 299 13.71 8.31 8.84
C ASP A 299 13.10 6.91 8.66
N ILE A 300 12.55 6.62 7.48
CA ILE A 300 11.84 5.38 7.14
C ILE A 300 12.69 4.56 6.16
#